data_AF-A0A6L5F112-F1
#
_entry.id   AF-A0A6L5F112-F1
#
_cell.length_a   1.000
_cell.length_b   1.000
_cell.length_c   1.000
_cell.angle_alpha   90.00
_cell.angle_beta   90.00
_cell.angle_gamma   90.00
#
_symmetry.space_group_name_H-M   'P 1'
#
loop_
_entity.id
_entity.type
_entity.pdbx_description
1 polymer ?
#
loop_
_entity_poly.entity_id
_entity_poly.type
_entity_poly.pdbx_seq_one_letter_code
_entity_poly.pdbx_strand_id
1 'polypeptide(L)' 'LQLRDGAEPLTAETLGEFCADRISHHKIPRYVHVVDEFPMTVTGKVRKVEMRERAVELLGLRDVADRRHA' A
#
# COMPACT_ATOMS: atom_id res chain seq x y z
N LEU A 1 6.23 5.30 -9.80
CA LEU A 1 5.96 3.90 -10.16
C LEU A 1 4.49 3.84 -10.50
N GLN A 2 4.15 3.54 -11.75
CA GLN A 2 2.78 3.53 -12.28
C GLN A 2 2.62 2.29 -13.16
N LEU A 3 1.37 1.90 -13.43
CA LEU A 3 1.09 0.86 -14.42
C LEU A 3 1.55 1.34 -15.80
N ARG A 4 1.85 0.38 -16.68
CA ARG A 4 2.17 0.69 -18.08
C ARG A 4 0.91 1.15 -18.80
N ASP A 5 1.08 1.98 -19.82
CA ASP A 5 -0.02 2.40 -20.67
C ASP A 5 -0.73 1.19 -21.29
N GLY A 6 -2.07 1.21 -21.27
CA GLY A 6 -2.91 0.12 -21.77
C GLY A 6 -2.98 -1.11 -20.85
N ALA A 7 -2.36 -1.08 -19.67
CA ALA A 7 -2.56 -2.12 -18.67
C ALA A 7 -4.00 -2.10 -18.16
N GLU A 8 -4.52 -3.29 -17.85
CA GLU A 8 -5.82 -3.41 -17.17
C GLU A 8 -5.78 -2.71 -15.80
N PRO A 9 -6.91 -2.12 -15.35
CA PRO A 9 -6.98 -1.48 -14.04
C PRO A 9 -6.61 -2.46 -12.91
N LEU A 10 -5.71 -2.03 -12.03
CA LEU A 10 -5.34 -2.83 -10.87
C LEU A 10 -6.45 -2.78 -9.82
N THR A 11 -6.80 -3.94 -9.27
CA THR A 11 -7.70 -4.05 -8.12
C THR A 11 -6.99 -4.71 -6.93
N ALA A 12 -7.61 -4.63 -5.75
CA ALA A 12 -7.09 -5.30 -4.57
C ALA A 12 -7.11 -6.83 -4.74
N GLU A 13 -8.16 -7.39 -5.35
CA GLU A 13 -8.29 -8.84 -5.57
C GLU A 13 -7.22 -9.35 -6.53
N THR A 14 -7.08 -8.70 -7.69
CA THR A 14 -6.11 -9.11 -8.73
C THR A 14 -4.67 -9.05 -8.22
N LEU A 15 -4.35 -8.08 -7.35
CA LEU A 15 -3.04 -8.02 -6.71
C LEU A 15 -2.82 -9.17 -5.71
N GLY A 16 -3.85 -9.51 -4.92
CA GLY A 16 -3.80 -10.62 -3.97
C GLY A 16 -3.57 -11.96 -4.65
N GLU A 17 -4.34 -12.25 -5.71
CA GLU A 17 -4.20 -13.45 -6.54
C GLU A 17 -2.80 -13.52 -7.17
N PHE A 18 -2.32 -12.40 -7.73
CA PHE A 18 -0.98 -12.34 -8.30
C PHE A 18 0.13 -12.67 -7.28
N CYS A 19 -0.02 -12.23 -6.03
CA CYS A 19 0.93 -12.51 -4.97
C CYS A 19 0.86 -13.96 -4.46
N ALA A 20 -0.32 -14.58 -4.41
CA ALA A 20 -0.53 -15.90 -3.82
C ALA A 20 0.38 -16.99 -4.43
N ASP A 21 0.62 -16.93 -5.73
CA ASP A 21 1.44 -17.92 -6.44
C ASP A 21 2.95 -17.60 -6.45
N ARG A 22 3.36 -16.44 -5.93
CA ARG A 22 4.72 -15.90 -6.12
C ARG A 22 5.48 -15.64 -4.83
N ILE A 23 4.79 -15.43 -3.72
CA ILE A 23 5.40 -15.12 -2.44
C ILE A 23 4.74 -15.91 -1.30
N SER A 24 5.46 -16.03 -0.18
CA SER A 24 4.90 -16.67 1.01
C SER A 24 3.64 -15.96 1.51
N HIS A 25 2.67 -16.71 2.02
CA HIS A 25 1.38 -16.18 2.47
C HIS A 25 1.50 -14.98 3.43
N HIS A 26 2.48 -14.98 4.33
CA HIS A 26 2.69 -13.88 5.28
C HIS A 26 3.13 -12.55 4.63
N LYS A 27 3.53 -12.57 3.35
CA LYS A 27 3.93 -11.39 2.57
C LYS A 27 2.80 -10.89 1.66
N ILE A 28 1.68 -11.61 1.58
CA ILE A 28 0.52 -11.17 0.81
C ILE A 28 -0.10 -9.98 1.56
N PRO A 29 -0.31 -8.82 0.90
CA PRO A 29 -0.85 -7.64 1.55
C PRO A 29 -2.31 -7.87 1.97
N ARG A 30 -2.62 -7.56 3.24
CA ARG A 30 -3.99 -7.64 3.77
C ARG A 30 -4.87 -6.47 3.33
N TYR A 31 -4.29 -5.29 3.17
CA TYR A 31 -4.98 -4.07 2.75
C TYR A 31 -4.27 -3.49 1.55
N VAL A 32 -5.04 -3.17 0.51
CA VAL A 32 -4.55 -2.53 -0.72
C VAL A 32 -5.42 -1.30 -0.96
N HIS A 33 -4.78 -0.14 -1.06
CA HIS A 33 -5.42 1.10 -1.45
C HIS A 33 -4.77 1.57 -2.75
N VAL A 34 -5.53 1.48 -3.84
CA VAL A 34 -5.09 1.93 -5.17
C VAL A 34 -5.25 3.44 -5.24
N VAL A 35 -4.21 4.13 -5.70
CA VAL A 35 -4.15 5.59 -5.79
C VAL A 35 -3.59 5.99 -7.16
N ASP A 36 -4.01 7.15 -7.65
CA ASP A 36 -3.49 7.71 -8.90
C ASP A 36 -2.04 8.21 -8.74
N GLU A 37 -1.72 8.73 -7.56
CA GLU A 37 -0.39 9.24 -7.22
C GLU A 37 0.03 8.94 -5.78
N PHE A 38 1.34 8.78 -5.59
CA PHE A 38 1.93 8.69 -4.26
C PHE A 38 2.29 10.08 -3.74
N PRO A 39 2.27 10.30 -2.42
CA PRO A 39 2.88 11.50 -1.86
C PRO A 39 4.40 11.45 -2.11
N MET A 40 4.94 12.53 -2.68
CA MET A 40 6.34 12.62 -3.08
C MET A 40 7.07 13.76 -2.38
N THR A 41 8.39 13.64 -2.22
CA THR A 41 9.25 14.78 -1.89
C THR A 41 9.42 15.69 -3.11
N VAL A 42 9.95 16.90 -2.89
CA VAL A 42 10.35 17.81 -3.98
C VAL A 42 11.35 17.19 -4.96
N THR A 43 12.11 16.20 -4.52
CA THR A 43 13.05 15.43 -5.35
C THR A 43 12.44 14.17 -5.97
N GLY A 44 11.12 13.98 -5.86
CA GLY A 44 10.42 12.85 -6.46
C GLY A 44 10.60 11.50 -5.75
N LYS A 45 10.94 11.49 -4.45
CA LYS A 45 10.99 10.25 -3.66
C LYS A 45 9.66 10.02 -2.96
N VAL A 46 9.19 8.78 -2.93
CA VAL A 46 7.95 8.41 -2.21
C VAL A 46 8.08 8.69 -0.72
N ARG A 47 7.16 9.48 -0.16
CA ARG A 47 7.10 9.81 1.28
C ARG A 47 6.32 8.74 2.04
N LYS A 48 7.01 7.64 2.38
CA LYS A 48 6.41 6.52 3.13
C LYS A 48 5.86 6.92 4.51
N VAL A 49 6.39 7.96 5.15
CA VAL A 49 5.89 8.44 6.46
C VAL A 49 4.45 8.92 6.32
N GLU A 50 4.20 9.79 5.35
CA GLU A 50 2.86 10.31 5.05
C GLU A 50 1.91 9.21 4.58
N MET A 51 2.39 8.25 3.78
CA MET A 51 1.58 7.08 3.41
C MET A 51 1.14 6.28 4.63
N ARG A 52 2.00 6.12 5.65
CA ARG A 52 1.64 5.40 6.88
C ARG A 52 0.60 6.18 7.69
N GLU A 53 0.77 7.48 7.83
CA GLU A 53 -0.19 8.35 8.52
C GLU A 53 -1.57 8.26 7.88
N ARG A 54 -1.66 8.44 6.56
CA ARG A 54 -2.90 8.29 5.79
C ARG A 54 -3.51 6.89 5.94
N ALA A 55 -2.70 5.83 5.89
CA ALA A 55 -3.19 4.46 6.04
C ALA A 55 -3.78 4.20 7.44
N VAL A 56 -3.16 4.75 8.49
CA VAL A 56 -3.67 4.66 9.86
C VAL A 56 -5.03 5.35 9.99
N GLU A 57 -5.19 6.52 9.37
CA GLU A 57 -6.46 7.25 9.34
C GLU A 57 -7.53 6.50 8.53
N LEU A 58 -7.22 6.10 7.29
CA LEU A 58 -8.16 5.39 6.40
C LEU A 58 -8.68 4.09 6.99
N LEU A 59 -7.84 3.36 7.72
CA LEU A 59 -8.18 2.06 8.29
C LEU A 59 -8.62 2.13 9.76
N GLY A 60 -8.64 3.33 10.38
CA GLY A 60 -8.99 3.50 11.78
C GLY A 60 -8.03 2.79 12.75
N LEU A 61 -6.75 2.69 12.41
CA LEU A 61 -5.76 1.87 13.14
C LEU A 61 -4.93 2.66 14.17
N ARG A 62 -5.42 3.82 14.63
CA ARG A 62 -4.65 4.72 15.50
C ARG A 62 -4.17 4.03 16.78
N ASP A 63 -5.07 3.32 17.45
CA ASP A 63 -4.77 2.57 18.67
C ASP A 63 -3.72 1.48 18.48
N VAL A 64 -3.61 0.92 17.27
CA VAL A 64 -2.61 -0.10 16.95
C VAL A 64 -1.27 0.56 16.63
N ALA A 65 -1.29 1.66 15.87
CA ALA A 65 -0.09 2.38 15.48
C ALA A 65 0.66 3.01 16.66
N ASP A 66 -0.07 3.45 17.68
CA ASP A 66 0.51 4.09 18.87
C ASP A 66 1.06 3.07 19.89
N ARG A 67 0.78 1.77 19.72
CA ARG A 67 1.35 0.71 20.59
C ARG A 67 2.85 0.57 20.32
N ARG A 68 3.67 0.73 21.36
CA ARG A 68 5.08 0.34 21.29
C ARG A 68 5.17 -1.18 21.20
N HIS A 69 5.86 -1.69 20.18
CA HIS A 69 6.33 -3.06 20.16
C HIS A 69 7.39 -3.19 21.27
N ALA A 70 7.15 -4.11 22.21
CA ALA A 70 8.08 -4.42 23.31
C ALA A 70 9.34 -5.12 22.79
#